data_AF-A0A1Q8QAM0-F1
#
_entry.id   AF-A0A1Q8QAM0-F1
#
_cell.length_a   1.000
_cell.length_b   1.000
_cell.length_c   1.000
_cell.angle_alpha   90.00
_cell.angle_beta   90.00
_cell.angle_gamma   90.00
#
_symmetry.space_group_name_H-M   'P 1'
#
loop_
_entity.id
_entity.type
_entity.pdbx_description
1 polymer ?
#
loop_
_entity_poly.entity_id
_entity_poly.type
_entity_poly.pdbx_seq_one_letter_code
_entity_poly.pdbx_strand_id
1 'polypeptide(L)'
;MQGEGKAFLSKDRKKEIAERVKLSLMSRALPIPAVFEVVWNTIDQVIWLCSTNGKVQELFEDLFTMTFELRLEPQTPAFLAERILGVERALAIEHLEPSQFGG
;
A
#
# COMPACT_ATOMS: atom_id res chain seq x y z
N MET A 1 -37.15 23.65 27.08
CA MET A 1 -36.95 24.76 26.12
C MET A 1 -36.66 24.15 24.76
N GLN A 2 -37.69 24.02 23.92
CA GLN A 2 -37.60 23.56 22.54
C GLN A 2 -37.13 24.75 21.69
N GLY A 3 -35.93 24.67 21.14
CA GLY A 3 -35.36 25.69 20.26
C GLY A 3 -35.70 25.41 18.79
N GLU A 4 -36.63 26.19 18.26
CA GLU A 4 -36.76 26.66 16.87
C GLU A 4 -36.26 25.73 15.74
N GLY A 5 -37.23 25.11 15.07
CA GLY A 5 -37.00 24.41 13.81
C GLY A 5 -36.57 25.37 12.69
N LYS A 6 -35.42 25.07 12.10
CA LYS A 6 -34.78 25.66 10.90
C LYS A 6 -33.85 26.86 11.14
N ALA A 7 -32.81 26.68 11.95
CA ALA A 7 -31.58 27.47 11.80
C ALA A 7 -30.83 27.04 10.53
N PHE A 8 -30.78 27.89 9.50
CA PHE A 8 -29.95 27.65 8.32
C PHE A 8 -28.47 27.73 8.73
N LEU A 9 -27.86 26.57 8.94
CA LEU A 9 -26.44 26.48 9.26
C LEU A 9 -25.61 26.66 7.99
N SER A 10 -24.62 27.57 8.04
CA SER A 10 -23.64 27.73 6.97
C SER A 10 -22.86 26.42 6.74
N LYS A 11 -22.29 26.24 5.54
CA LYS A 11 -21.49 25.05 5.20
C LYS A 11 -20.32 24.86 6.18
N ASP A 12 -19.65 25.95 6.54
CA ASP A 12 -18.51 25.91 7.46
C ASP A 12 -18.94 25.50 8.87
N ARG A 13 -20.07 26.04 9.37
CA ARG A 13 -20.61 25.66 10.68
C ARG A 13 -21.00 24.19 10.72
N LYS A 14 -21.57 23.65 9.63
CA LYS A 14 -21.87 22.21 9.51
C LYS A 14 -20.60 21.36 9.53
N LYS A 15 -19.54 21.80 8.83
CA LYS A 15 -18.25 21.11 8.80
C LYS A 15 -17.59 21.09 10.19
N GLU A 16 -17.57 22.23 10.88
CA GLU A 16 -17.02 22.35 12.24
C GLU A 16 -17.75 21.40 13.22
N ILE A 17 -19.09 21.38 13.19
CA ILE A 17 -19.88 20.47 14.01
C ILE A 17 -19.55 19.01 13.68
N ALA A 18 -19.46 18.67 12.39
CA ALA A 18 -19.13 17.32 11.95
C ALA A 18 -17.72 16.88 12.42
N GLU A 19 -16.72 17.75 12.32
CA GLU A 19 -15.36 17.49 12.82
C GLU A 19 -15.31 17.30 14.33
N ARG A 20 -15.99 18.17 15.10
CA ARG A 20 -16.11 18.02 16.57
C ARG A 20 -16.76 16.69 16.96
N VAL A 21 -17.86 16.34 16.30
CA VAL A 21 -18.55 15.07 16.56
C VAL A 21 -17.66 13.90 16.18
N LYS A 22 -16.99 13.94 15.02
CA LYS A 22 -16.06 12.90 14.58
C LYS A 22 -14.94 12.67 15.60
N LEU A 23 -14.30 13.73 16.10
CA LEU A 23 -13.24 13.62 17.12
C LEU A 23 -13.76 13.02 18.43
N SER A 24 -14.95 13.43 18.87
CA SER A 24 -15.60 12.89 20.08
C SER A 24 -15.95 11.40 19.94
N LEU A 25 -16.37 10.97 18.74
CA LEU A 25 -16.64 9.56 18.46
C LEU A 25 -15.35 8.74 18.32
N MET A 26 -14.33 9.28 17.67
CA MET A 26 -13.04 8.62 17.49
C MET A 26 -12.31 8.36 18.80
N SER A 27 -12.42 9.25 19.80
CA SER A 27 -11.81 9.02 21.13
C SER A 27 -12.43 7.84 21.90
N ARG A 28 -13.62 7.37 21.48
CA ARG A 28 -14.33 6.24 22.08
C ARG A 28 -14.30 4.99 21.18
N ALA A 29 -13.89 5.13 19.93
CA ALA A 29 -13.82 4.03 18.99
C ALA A 29 -12.58 3.18 19.29
N LEU A 30 -12.77 1.87 19.42
CA LEU A 30 -11.66 0.94 19.47
C LEU A 30 -11.05 0.82 18.07
N PRO A 31 -9.72 0.88 17.92
CA PRO A 31 -9.09 0.65 16.62
C PRO A 31 -9.34 -0.79 16.19
N ILE A 32 -9.62 -0.98 14.89
CA ILE A 32 -9.67 -2.31 14.29
C ILE A 32 -8.25 -2.62 13.79
N PRO A 33 -7.54 -3.58 14.42
CA PRO A 33 -6.22 -3.95 13.95
C PRO A 33 -6.32 -4.66 12.60
N ALA A 34 -5.45 -4.27 11.67
CA ALA A 34 -5.18 -5.03 10.46
C ALA A 34 -3.77 -5.61 10.60
N VAL A 35 -3.63 -6.91 10.38
CA VAL A 35 -2.34 -7.61 10.43
C VAL A 35 -2.04 -8.10 9.02
N PHE A 36 -0.81 -7.82 8.57
CA PHE A 36 -0.31 -8.27 7.28
C PHE A 36 0.98 -9.06 7.53
N GLU A 37 1.04 -10.26 6.94
CA GLU A 37 2.18 -11.14 7.11
C GLU A 37 3.26 -10.84 6.06
N VAL A 38 4.50 -10.95 6.49
CA VAL A 38 5.69 -10.71 5.66
C VAL A 38 6.72 -11.79 5.96
N VAL A 39 7.33 -12.33 4.91
CA VAL A 39 8.49 -13.21 5.01
C VAL A 39 9.67 -12.51 4.36
N TRP A 40 10.76 -12.32 5.10
CA TRP A 40 11.99 -11.75 4.58
C TRP A 40 13.09 -12.82 4.57
N ASN A 41 13.50 -13.22 3.37
CA ASN A 41 14.70 -14.01 3.16
C ASN A 41 15.88 -13.06 2.86
N THR A 42 16.76 -12.90 3.84
CA THR A 42 17.93 -12.02 3.76
C THR A 42 19.09 -12.61 2.96
N ILE A 43 19.13 -13.94 2.79
CA ILE A 43 20.16 -14.63 2.01
C ILE A 43 19.95 -14.34 0.52
N ASP A 44 18.72 -14.52 0.03
CA ASP A 44 18.37 -14.29 -1.37
C ASP A 44 17.91 -12.85 -1.66
N GLN A 45 17.87 -12.00 -0.62
CA GLN A 45 17.41 -10.60 -0.69
C GLN A 45 15.98 -10.47 -1.24
N VAL A 46 15.07 -11.34 -0.78
CA VAL A 46 13.66 -11.37 -1.22
C VAL A 46 12.73 -11.15 -0.06
N ILE A 47 11.70 -10.34 -0.29
CA ILE A 47 10.60 -10.13 0.64
C ILE A 47 9.30 -10.52 -0.02
N TRP A 48 8.50 -11.31 0.67
CA TRP A 48 7.13 -11.64 0.30
C TRP A 48 6.17 -10.96 1.26
N LEU A 49 5.34 -10.07 0.72
CA LEU A 49 4.21 -9.48 1.42
C LEU A 49 2.94 -10.28 1.06
N CYS A 50 2.24 -10.80 2.07
CA CYS A 50 1.03 -11.61 1.88
C CYS A 50 -0.22 -10.76 1.61
N SER A 51 -0.11 -9.79 0.69
CA SER A 51 -1.21 -8.88 0.31
C SER A 51 -1.08 -8.42 -1.14
N THR A 52 -2.21 -8.39 -1.86
CA THR A 52 -2.32 -7.82 -3.20
C THR A 52 -2.88 -6.39 -3.20
N ASN A 53 -3.16 -5.82 -2.02
CA ASN A 53 -3.70 -4.47 -1.91
C ASN A 53 -2.59 -3.42 -2.06
N GLY A 54 -2.66 -2.58 -3.10
CA GLY A 54 -1.65 -1.56 -3.39
C GLY A 54 -1.39 -0.58 -2.24
N LYS A 55 -2.41 -0.20 -1.47
CA LYS A 55 -2.21 0.70 -0.31
C LYS A 55 -1.43 0.02 0.83
N VAL A 56 -1.57 -1.29 0.97
CA VAL A 56 -0.82 -2.07 1.96
C VAL A 56 0.62 -2.24 1.49
N GLN A 57 0.85 -2.41 0.18
CA GLN A 57 2.18 -2.43 -0.42
C GLN A 57 2.91 -1.12 -0.19
N GLU A 58 2.31 0.03 -0.55
CA GLU A 58 2.88 1.36 -0.31
C GLU A 58 3.21 1.59 1.16
N LEU A 59 2.26 1.30 2.08
CA LEU A 59 2.49 1.44 3.52
C LEU A 59 3.66 0.57 4.02
N PHE A 60 3.78 -0.65 3.50
CA PHE A 60 4.85 -1.55 3.86
C PHE A 60 6.20 -1.07 3.33
N GLU A 61 6.27 -0.61 2.07
CA GLU A 61 7.48 -0.08 1.45
C GLU A 61 8.02 1.15 2.18
N ASP A 62 7.13 2.09 2.55
CA ASP A 62 7.47 3.25 3.35
C ASP A 62 8.04 2.85 4.71
N LEU A 63 7.32 1.96 5.43
CA LEU A 63 7.76 1.49 6.75
C LEU A 63 9.11 0.75 6.67
N PHE A 64 9.30 -0.09 5.66
CA PHE A 64 10.53 -0.83 5.45
C PHE A 64 11.70 0.14 5.19
N THR A 65 11.50 1.11 4.31
CA THR A 65 12.51 2.13 3.97
C THR A 65 12.86 2.96 5.20
N MET A 66 11.87 3.39 5.99
CA MET A 66 12.10 4.14 7.23
C MET A 66 12.84 3.33 8.30
N THR A 67 12.65 2.01 8.32
CA THR A 67 13.22 1.14 9.37
C THR A 67 14.63 0.68 9.03
N PHE A 68 14.87 0.33 7.77
CA PHE A 68 16.12 -0.31 7.34
C PHE A 68 16.97 0.58 6.43
N GLU A 69 16.47 1.74 6.00
CA GLU A 69 17.12 2.63 5.04
C GLU A 69 17.41 1.94 3.68
N LEU A 70 16.64 0.90 3.36
CA LEU A 70 16.71 0.13 2.13
C LEU A 70 15.44 0.34 1.31
N ARG A 71 15.58 0.54 0.00
CA ARG A 71 14.43 0.61 -0.91
C ARG A 71 14.09 -0.79 -1.41
N LEU A 72 12.80 -1.11 -1.42
CA LEU A 72 12.30 -2.32 -2.06
C LEU A 72 12.03 -2.04 -3.53
N GLU A 73 12.35 -3.03 -4.36
CA GLU A 73 12.01 -3.01 -5.78
C GLU A 73 11.00 -4.12 -6.08
N PRO A 74 9.91 -3.81 -6.81
CA PRO A 74 8.94 -4.82 -7.20
C PRO A 74 9.59 -5.92 -8.04
N GLN A 75 9.35 -7.18 -7.68
CA GLN A 75 9.82 -8.31 -8.48
C GLN A 75 8.96 -8.45 -9.75
N THR A 76 9.35 -7.76 -10.82
CA THR A 76 8.71 -7.90 -12.13
C THR A 76 9.09 -9.23 -12.80
N PRO A 77 8.33 -9.69 -13.81
CA PRO A 77 8.72 -10.87 -14.60
C PRO A 77 10.12 -10.76 -15.20
N ALA A 78 10.53 -9.57 -15.65
CA ALA A 78 11.85 -9.33 -16.22
C ALA A 78 12.97 -9.52 -15.17
N PHE A 79 12.83 -8.87 -14.00
CA PHE A 79 13.78 -9.05 -12.90
C PHE A 79 13.82 -10.48 -12.37
N LEU A 80 12.68 -11.18 -12.39
CA LEU A 80 12.65 -12.58 -11.97
C LEU A 80 13.39 -13.46 -12.96
N ALA A 81 13.15 -13.25 -14.26
CA ALA A 81 13.83 -13.96 -15.33
C ALA A 81 15.35 -13.70 -15.28
N GLU A 82 15.78 -12.46 -15.09
CA GLU A 82 17.20 -12.11 -14.91
C GLU A 82 17.82 -12.88 -13.73
N ARG A 83 17.13 -12.92 -12.57
CA ARG A 83 17.61 -13.66 -11.40
C ARG A 83 17.72 -15.16 -11.64
N ILE A 84 16.80 -15.75 -12.40
CA ILE A 84 16.79 -17.19 -12.71
C ILE A 84 17.85 -17.54 -13.77
N LEU A 85 18.00 -16.71 -14.80
CA LEU A 85 18.86 -16.99 -15.96
C LEU A 85 20.32 -16.57 -15.73
N GLY A 86 20.57 -15.70 -14.76
CA GLY A 86 21.87 -15.11 -14.48
C GLY A 86 22.19 -13.93 -15.41
N VAL A 87 23.09 -13.06 -14.94
CA VAL A 87 23.43 -11.77 -15.58
C VAL A 87 23.87 -11.94 -17.05
N GLU A 88 24.59 -13.01 -17.39
CA GLU A 88 25.06 -13.25 -18.76
C GLU A 88 23.93 -13.45 -19.78
N ARG A 89 22.77 -13.95 -19.34
CA ARG A 89 21.61 -14.20 -20.20
C ARG A 89 20.55 -13.10 -20.09
N ALA A 90 20.76 -12.10 -19.24
CA ALA A 90 19.83 -10.99 -19.03
C ALA A 90 19.68 -10.12 -20.28
N LEU A 91 20.78 -9.89 -21.04
CA LEU A 91 20.75 -9.13 -22.29
C LEU A 91 19.81 -9.74 -23.34
N ALA A 92 19.65 -11.06 -23.34
CA ALA A 92 18.73 -11.72 -24.26
C ALA A 92 17.26 -11.42 -23.94
N ILE A 93 16.94 -11.02 -22.69
CA ILE A 93 15.59 -10.66 -22.25
C ILE A 93 15.18 -9.31 -22.83
N GLU A 94 16.10 -8.34 -22.93
CA GLU A 94 15.82 -7.00 -23.49
C GLU A 94 15.42 -7.03 -24.96
N HIS A 95 15.76 -8.10 -25.68
CA HIS A 95 15.48 -8.26 -27.11
C HIS A 95 14.31 -9.21 -27.38
N LEU A 96 13.55 -9.59 -26.36
CA LEU A 96 12.35 -10.40 -26.53
C LEU A 96 11.19 -9.54 -27.01
N GLU A 97 10.69 -9.89 -28.19
CA GLU A 97 9.43 -9.34 -28.72
C GLU A 97 8.23 -10.15 -28.21
N PRO A 98 7.07 -9.51 -27.95
CA PRO A 98 5.86 -10.21 -27.58
C PRO A 98 5.47 -11.27 -28.63
N SER A 99 5.50 -12.55 -28.27
CA SER A 99 4.94 -13.60 -29.13
C SER A 99 3.42 -13.61 -29.01
N GLN A 100 2.70 -13.75 -30.14
CA GLN A 100 1.29 -14.10 -30.08
C GLN A 100 1.14 -15.49 -29.46
N PHE A 101 0.64 -15.54 -28.24
CA PHE A 101 0.04 -16.75 -27.70
C PHE A 101 -1.30 -16.91 -28.44
N GLY A 102 -1.37 -17.90 -29.34
CA GLY A 102 -2.51 -18.13 -30.22
C GLY A 102 -3.83 -18.23 -29.45
N GLY A 103 -4.90 -17.71 -30.08
CA GLY A 103 -6.28 -17.71 -29.57
C GLY A 103 -7.00 -19.04 -29.70
#